data_AF-A0A4D4LDW7-F1
#
_entry.id   AF-A0A4D4LDW7-F1
#
_cell.length_a   1.000
_cell.length_b   1.000
_cell.length_c   1.000
_cell.angle_alpha   90.00
_cell.angle_beta   90.00
_cell.angle_gamma   90.00
#
_symmetry.space_group_name_H-M   'P 1'
#
loop_
_entity.id
_entity.type
_entity.pdbx_description
1 polymer ?
#
loop_
_entity_poly.entity_id
_entity_poly.type
_entity_poly.pdbx_seq_one_letter_code
_entity_poly.pdbx_strand_id
1 'polypeptide(L)'
;MTGDGGSDGRGVWGCAPARLGELLDLVDEAVVLCDRADGPVRGFNRAAARLFPGLRKGHPVSMSAAAPLARAAARRAERFHTVHEGRRLLGRLHTAGGPAVWLVRQIGGAQEAELALFEERDRSAFLDETTRRLGASLHHGRSVRALVEMVIPKLADVSVIVLPASGRRTHWHRAGPGDARSTGQVAVETIERVPKVADALYGLQPRPDVIRPQELAALDDVLPSELVRGEEALVVQLAAGAYRPVR
;
A
#
# COMPACT_ATOMS: atom_id res chain seq x y z
N MET A 1 -0.34 -7.81 -49.83
CA MET A 1 -0.45 -8.95 -48.90
C MET A 1 0.97 -9.34 -48.52
N THR A 2 1.42 -8.78 -47.38
CA THR A 2 1.71 -9.53 -46.13
C THR A 2 3.03 -10.27 -46.28
N GLY A 3 4.16 -9.72 -45.85
CA GLY A 3 4.40 -9.13 -44.54
C GLY A 3 5.17 -10.19 -43.78
N ASP A 4 6.50 -10.04 -43.72
CA ASP A 4 7.35 -11.01 -43.04
C ASP A 4 8.36 -10.30 -42.15
N GLY A 5 8.34 -10.74 -40.89
CA GLY A 5 9.49 -10.74 -40.01
C GLY A 5 10.00 -9.40 -39.50
N GLY A 6 9.21 -8.74 -38.65
CA GLY A 6 9.78 -7.90 -37.60
C GLY A 6 10.70 -8.75 -36.74
N SER A 7 12.01 -8.67 -36.99
CA SER A 7 13.03 -9.22 -36.11
C SER A 7 13.03 -8.40 -34.84
N ASP A 8 12.31 -8.94 -33.86
CA ASP A 8 12.28 -8.53 -32.46
C ASP A 8 13.72 -8.53 -31.95
N GLY A 9 14.34 -7.35 -31.97
CA GLY A 9 15.67 -7.06 -31.44
C GLY A 9 15.69 -7.20 -29.93
N ARG A 10 15.42 -8.41 -29.43
CA ARG A 10 15.61 -8.78 -28.04
C ARG A 10 17.11 -8.95 -27.86
N GLY A 11 17.79 -7.82 -27.63
CA GLY A 11 19.23 -7.77 -27.42
C GLY A 11 19.63 -8.74 -26.31
N VAL A 12 20.13 -9.92 -26.68
CA VAL A 12 20.81 -10.83 -25.77
C VAL A 12 22.17 -10.20 -25.50
N TRP A 13 22.22 -9.28 -24.55
CA TRP A 13 23.46 -8.68 -24.10
C TRP A 13 24.13 -9.71 -23.18
N GLY A 14 24.91 -10.61 -23.78
CA GLY A 14 25.84 -11.48 -23.06
C GLY A 14 26.97 -10.63 -22.49
N CYS A 15 26.75 -9.94 -21.37
CA CYS A 15 27.85 -9.31 -20.65
C CYS A 15 28.66 -10.40 -19.95
N ALA A 16 29.93 -10.53 -20.30
CA ALA A 16 30.86 -11.28 -19.47
C ALA A 16 30.81 -10.75 -18.03
N PRO A 17 30.92 -11.61 -16.98
CA PRO A 17 30.71 -11.20 -15.59
C PRO A 17 31.59 -10.01 -15.13
N ALA A 18 32.78 -9.87 -15.72
CA ALA A 18 33.68 -8.75 -15.47
C ALA A 18 33.12 -7.41 -15.99
N ARG A 19 32.55 -7.38 -17.20
CA ARG A 19 31.94 -6.17 -17.79
C ARG A 19 30.66 -5.76 -17.06
N LEU A 20 29.91 -6.72 -16.51
CA LEU A 20 28.72 -6.41 -15.71
C LEU A 20 29.09 -5.66 -14.42
N GLY A 21 30.19 -6.03 -13.76
CA GLY A 21 30.67 -5.32 -12.58
C GLY A 21 31.03 -3.86 -12.87
N GLU A 22 31.77 -3.63 -13.96
CA GLU A 22 32.16 -2.27 -14.41
C GLU A 22 30.94 -1.41 -14.77
N LEU A 23 29.94 -1.98 -15.45
CA LEU A 23 28.70 -1.28 -15.77
C LEU A 23 27.88 -0.94 -14.53
N LEU A 24 27.79 -1.85 -13.56
CA LEU A 24 27.08 -1.59 -12.30
C LEU A 24 27.77 -0.54 -11.43
N ASP A 25 29.08 -0.37 -11.56
CA ASP A 25 29.85 0.66 -10.85
C ASP A 25 29.60 2.07 -11.38
N LEU A 26 29.03 2.22 -12.58
CA LEU A 26 28.58 3.51 -13.13
C LEU A 26 27.24 3.97 -12.55
N VAL A 27 26.51 3.10 -11.84
CA VAL A 27 25.22 3.41 -11.24
C VAL A 27 25.43 3.91 -9.81
N ASP A 28 24.83 5.06 -9.48
CA ASP A 28 24.93 5.67 -8.15
C ASP A 28 24.13 4.93 -7.08
N GLU A 29 23.10 4.18 -7.49
CA GLU A 29 22.33 3.31 -6.61
C GLU A 29 23.16 2.08 -6.22
N ALA A 30 23.09 1.68 -4.95
CA ALA A 30 23.75 0.48 -4.48
C ALA A 30 23.01 -0.76 -4.99
N VAL A 31 23.71 -1.62 -5.72
CA VAL A 31 23.17 -2.86 -6.28
C VAL A 31 23.84 -4.03 -5.58
N VAL A 32 23.03 -4.94 -5.02
CA VAL A 32 23.49 -6.21 -4.44
C VAL A 32 22.74 -7.36 -5.10
N LEU A 33 23.47 -8.27 -5.73
CA LEU A 33 22.94 -9.47 -6.36
C LEU A 33 23.14 -10.66 -5.42
N CYS A 34 22.08 -11.43 -5.22
CA CYS A 34 22.05 -12.65 -4.43
C CYS A 34 21.39 -13.79 -5.23
N ASP A 35 21.67 -15.04 -4.86
CA ASP A 35 20.93 -16.18 -5.45
C ASP A 35 19.44 -16.12 -5.19
N ARG A 36 19.09 -15.70 -3.98
CA ARG A 36 17.75 -15.50 -3.45
C ARG A 36 17.83 -14.41 -2.39
N ALA A 37 16.70 -13.85 -1.98
CA ALA A 37 16.66 -12.63 -1.15
C ALA A 37 17.52 -12.72 0.13
N ASP A 38 17.58 -13.90 0.76
CA ASP A 38 18.36 -14.25 1.96
C ASP A 38 19.65 -15.04 1.67
N GLY A 39 19.89 -15.35 0.39
CA GLY A 39 20.94 -16.24 -0.07
C GLY A 39 22.34 -15.61 -0.08
N PRO A 40 23.34 -16.38 -0.55
CA PRO A 40 24.70 -15.87 -0.68
C PRO A 40 24.77 -14.73 -1.72
N VAL A 41 25.57 -13.72 -1.40
CA VAL A 41 25.84 -12.59 -2.27
C VAL A 41 26.68 -13.04 -3.46
N ARG A 42 26.16 -12.86 -4.67
CA ARG A 42 26.85 -13.17 -5.93
C ARG A 42 27.71 -12.02 -6.43
N GLY A 43 27.24 -10.79 -6.24
CA GLY A 43 27.93 -9.59 -6.68
C GLY A 43 27.35 -8.34 -6.07
N PHE A 44 28.10 -7.26 -6.13
CA PHE A 44 27.67 -5.96 -5.67
C PHE A 44 28.54 -4.89 -6.31
N ASN A 45 28.00 -3.68 -6.47
CA ASN A 45 28.73 -2.55 -7.04
C ASN A 45 29.45 -1.73 -5.96
N ARG A 46 30.24 -0.75 -6.40
CA ARG A 46 31.00 0.16 -5.54
C ARG A 46 30.10 0.96 -4.62
N ALA A 47 28.91 1.36 -5.06
CA ALA A 47 27.94 2.04 -4.22
C ALA A 47 27.48 1.14 -3.06
N ALA A 48 27.19 -0.13 -3.31
CA ALA A 48 26.86 -1.10 -2.28
C ALA A 48 28.02 -1.35 -1.31
N ALA A 49 29.26 -1.40 -1.79
CA ALA A 49 30.43 -1.53 -0.93
C ALA A 49 30.60 -0.32 0.02
N ARG A 50 30.23 0.89 -0.42
CA ARG A 50 30.26 2.11 0.40
C ARG A 50 29.14 2.18 1.43
N LEU A 51 27.96 1.61 1.12
CA LEU A 51 26.83 1.55 2.05
C LEU A 51 26.93 0.38 3.03
N PHE A 52 27.59 -0.71 2.62
CA PHE A 52 27.74 -1.92 3.41
C PHE A 52 29.19 -2.43 3.37
N PRO A 53 30.12 -1.84 4.16
CA PRO A 53 31.54 -2.20 4.11
C PRO A 53 31.86 -3.66 4.43
N GLY A 54 30.97 -4.33 5.17
CA GLY A 54 31.06 -5.75 5.50
C GLY A 54 30.42 -6.70 4.49
N LEU A 55 30.00 -6.22 3.31
CA LEU A 55 29.48 -7.11 2.26
C LEU A 55 30.60 -7.99 1.69
N ARG A 56 30.36 -9.29 1.58
CA ARG A 56 31.33 -10.27 1.04
C ARG A 56 30.64 -11.20 0.06
N LYS A 57 31.28 -11.43 -1.11
CA LYS A 57 30.79 -12.43 -2.07
C LYS A 57 30.83 -13.82 -1.44
N GLY A 58 29.87 -14.66 -1.81
CA GLY A 58 29.71 -16.03 -1.31
C GLY A 58 29.14 -16.13 0.11
N HIS A 59 29.06 -15.04 0.87
CA HIS A 59 28.47 -15.05 2.20
C HIS A 59 26.98 -14.74 2.14
N PRO A 60 26.15 -15.35 3.02
CA PRO A 60 24.76 -14.97 3.17
C PRO A 60 24.62 -13.48 3.49
N VAL A 61 23.55 -12.86 2.99
CA VAL A 61 23.21 -11.47 3.34
C VAL A 61 23.05 -11.28 4.85
N SER A 62 22.58 -12.31 5.56
CA SER A 62 22.45 -12.32 7.02
C SER A 62 23.78 -12.25 7.79
N MET A 63 24.87 -12.70 7.18
CA MET A 63 26.22 -12.71 7.79
C MET A 63 27.13 -11.60 7.26
N SER A 64 26.76 -10.99 6.14
CA SER A 64 27.36 -9.75 5.65
C SER A 64 26.83 -8.60 6.52
N ALA A 65 27.65 -7.63 6.92
CA ALA A 65 27.24 -6.52 7.81
C ALA A 65 26.13 -5.58 7.25
N ALA A 66 25.39 -6.01 6.23
CA ALA A 66 24.18 -5.38 5.70
C ALA A 66 22.94 -5.78 6.50
N ALA A 67 22.90 -5.39 7.78
CA ALA A 67 21.74 -5.63 8.66
C ALA A 67 20.39 -5.16 8.06
N PRO A 68 20.30 -4.04 7.31
CA PRO A 68 19.08 -3.67 6.60
C PRO A 68 18.56 -4.74 5.63
N LEU A 69 19.45 -5.27 4.78
CA LEU A 69 19.11 -6.30 3.79
C LEU A 69 18.73 -7.62 4.48
N ALA A 70 19.48 -8.00 5.52
CA ALA A 70 19.20 -9.20 6.30
C ALA A 70 17.81 -9.17 6.95
N ARG A 71 17.43 -8.03 7.55
CA ARG A 71 16.10 -7.85 8.16
C ARG A 71 14.99 -7.86 7.12
N ALA A 72 15.20 -7.20 5.97
CA ALA A 72 14.21 -7.18 4.90
C ALA A 72 14.00 -8.59 4.31
N ALA A 73 15.08 -9.33 4.07
CA ALA A 73 15.04 -10.71 3.60
C ALA A 73 14.35 -11.66 4.60
N ALA A 74 14.66 -11.54 5.91
CA ALA A 74 14.04 -12.35 6.96
C ALA A 74 12.52 -12.14 7.06
N ARG A 75 12.07 -10.90 6.81
CA ARG A 75 10.63 -10.53 6.77
C ARG A 75 9.97 -10.82 5.42
N ARG A 76 10.72 -11.32 4.44
CA ARG A 76 10.28 -11.48 3.04
C ARG A 76 9.69 -10.18 2.47
N ALA A 77 10.22 -9.04 2.89
CA ALA A 77 9.74 -7.73 2.45
C ALA A 77 10.37 -7.37 1.10
N GLU A 78 9.54 -6.99 0.13
CA GLU A 78 10.03 -6.53 -1.18
C GLU A 78 10.60 -5.11 -1.13
N ARG A 79 10.33 -4.36 -0.06
CA ARG A 79 10.79 -2.99 0.15
C ARG A 79 11.10 -2.76 1.62
N PHE A 80 12.04 -1.87 1.89
CA PHE A 80 12.29 -1.39 3.25
C PHE A 80 12.71 0.07 3.27
N HIS A 81 12.47 0.70 4.41
CA HIS A 81 12.98 2.01 4.77
C HIS A 81 13.58 1.91 6.18
N THR A 82 14.83 2.34 6.36
CA THR A 82 15.51 2.22 7.65
C THR A 82 16.67 3.20 7.80
N VAL A 83 17.13 3.41 9.03
CA VAL A 83 18.38 4.10 9.35
C VAL A 83 19.47 3.05 9.56
N HIS A 84 20.60 3.21 8.88
CA HIS A 84 21.78 2.37 9.03
C HIS A 84 23.03 3.26 9.04
N GLU A 85 23.83 3.17 10.11
CA GLU A 85 25.05 3.97 10.29
C GLU A 85 24.82 5.48 10.10
N GLY A 86 23.71 6.00 10.65
CA GLY A 86 23.34 7.41 10.52
C GLY A 86 22.84 7.83 9.13
N ARG A 87 22.78 6.90 8.17
CA ARG A 87 22.26 7.12 6.81
C ARG A 87 20.87 6.54 6.70
N ARG A 88 19.96 7.27 6.07
CA ARG A 88 18.63 6.76 5.76
C ARG A 88 18.66 6.07 4.41
N LEU A 89 18.23 4.82 4.41
CA LEU A 89 18.28 3.93 3.26
C LEU A 89 16.87 3.49 2.89
N LEU A 90 16.59 3.53 1.59
CA LEU A 90 15.42 2.90 1.01
C LEU A 90 15.89 1.81 0.06
N GLY A 91 15.38 0.60 0.28
CA GLY A 91 15.73 -0.57 -0.53
C GLY A 91 14.51 -1.21 -1.17
N ARG A 92 14.73 -1.80 -2.35
CA ARG A 92 13.74 -2.55 -3.11
C ARG A 92 14.37 -3.83 -3.64
N LEU A 93 13.61 -4.92 -3.57
CA LEU A 93 13.94 -6.21 -4.13
C LEU A 93 13.34 -6.34 -5.53
N HIS A 94 14.14 -6.84 -6.47
CA HIS A 94 13.72 -7.27 -7.78
C HIS A 94 14.16 -8.70 -8.02
N THR A 95 13.24 -9.55 -8.47
CA THR A 95 13.55 -10.94 -8.84
C THR A 95 13.39 -11.10 -10.35
N ALA A 96 14.48 -11.45 -11.05
CA ALA A 96 14.49 -11.61 -12.49
C ALA A 96 14.64 -13.10 -12.87
N GLY A 97 13.59 -13.90 -12.65
CA GLY A 97 13.55 -15.31 -13.08
C GLY A 97 14.61 -16.22 -12.45
N GLY A 98 15.18 -15.84 -11.30
CA GLY A 98 16.24 -16.58 -10.64
C GLY A 98 16.90 -15.73 -9.54
N PRO A 99 17.94 -14.96 -9.86
CA PRO A 99 18.65 -14.16 -8.87
C PRO A 99 17.77 -13.02 -8.30
N ALA A 100 18.02 -12.74 -7.03
CA ALA A 100 17.43 -11.61 -6.31
C ALA A 100 18.38 -10.41 -6.35
N VAL A 101 17.86 -9.25 -6.73
CA VAL A 101 18.62 -7.99 -6.82
C VAL A 101 18.04 -6.99 -5.83
N TRP A 102 18.85 -6.59 -4.87
CA TRP A 102 18.55 -5.48 -3.97
C TRP A 102 19.10 -4.19 -4.58
N LEU A 103 18.21 -3.23 -4.84
CA LEU A 103 18.52 -1.85 -5.16
C LEU A 103 18.36 -1.03 -3.88
N VAL A 104 19.40 -0.33 -3.46
CA VAL A 104 19.40 0.49 -2.25
C VAL A 104 19.91 1.88 -2.57
N ARG A 105 19.11 2.89 -2.24
CA ARG A 105 19.52 4.29 -2.31
C ARG A 105 19.61 4.90 -0.93
N GLN A 106 20.63 5.73 -0.73
CA GLN A 106 20.66 6.66 0.38
C GLN A 106 19.78 7.85 0.03
N ILE A 107 18.85 8.20 0.91
CA ILE A 107 18.04 9.40 0.75
C ILE A 107 18.75 10.54 1.50
N GLY A 108 19.08 11.61 0.78
CA GLY A 108 19.65 12.83 1.37
C GLY A 108 18.55 13.69 2.02
N GLY A 109 18.90 14.50 3.02
CA GLY A 109 17.92 15.31 3.77
C GLY A 109 17.09 16.28 2.90
N ALA A 110 17.63 16.76 1.77
CA ALA A 110 16.87 17.59 0.82
C ALA A 110 15.80 16.79 0.06
N GLN A 111 16.10 15.55 -0.34
CA GLN A 111 15.14 14.64 -0.97
C GLN A 111 14.10 14.13 0.02
N GLU A 112 14.45 14.01 1.31
CA GLU A 112 13.45 13.75 2.35
C GLU A 112 12.52 14.94 2.56
N ALA A 113 13.06 16.16 2.62
CA ALA A 113 12.25 17.35 2.72
C ALA A 113 11.34 17.48 1.50
N GLU A 114 11.81 17.14 0.31
CA GLU A 114 11.02 17.16 -0.92
C GLU A 114 9.95 16.05 -0.96
N LEU A 115 10.29 14.82 -0.58
CA LEU A 115 9.32 13.71 -0.49
C LEU A 115 8.29 13.96 0.61
N ALA A 116 8.71 14.42 1.79
CA ALA A 116 7.80 14.78 2.87
C ALA A 116 6.92 15.98 2.48
N LEU A 117 7.48 16.98 1.78
CA LEU A 117 6.71 18.10 1.25
C LEU A 117 5.73 17.63 0.17
N PHE A 118 6.10 16.68 -0.67
CA PHE A 118 5.22 16.10 -1.67
C PHE A 118 4.10 15.28 -1.01
N GLU A 119 4.41 14.44 -0.03
CA GLU A 119 3.43 13.67 0.75
C GLU A 119 2.47 14.60 1.49
N GLU A 120 2.99 15.66 2.12
CA GLU A 120 2.17 16.62 2.85
C GLU A 120 1.31 17.46 1.90
N ARG A 121 1.81 17.81 0.71
CA ARG A 121 1.04 18.48 -0.34
C ARG A 121 -0.03 17.57 -0.94
N ASP A 122 0.25 16.29 -1.17
CA ASP A 122 -0.75 15.33 -1.66
C ASP A 122 -1.85 15.10 -0.60
N ARG A 123 -1.47 15.01 0.67
CA ARG A 123 -2.41 14.97 1.80
C ARG A 123 -3.26 16.23 1.85
N SER A 124 -2.64 17.40 1.78
CA SER A 124 -3.35 18.69 1.81
C SER A 124 -4.30 18.84 0.62
N ALA A 125 -3.85 18.48 -0.58
CA ALA A 125 -4.67 18.51 -1.78
C ALA A 125 -5.86 17.55 -1.71
N PHE A 126 -5.66 16.35 -1.15
CA PHE A 126 -6.74 15.41 -0.87
C PHE A 126 -7.76 16.00 0.11
N LEU A 127 -7.30 16.55 1.23
CA LEU A 127 -8.17 17.16 2.24
C LEU A 127 -8.95 18.37 1.69
N ASP A 128 -8.31 19.21 0.88
CA ASP A 128 -8.95 20.35 0.21
C ASP A 128 -10.00 19.91 -0.80
N GLU A 129 -9.70 18.89 -1.61
CA GLU A 129 -10.66 18.31 -2.55
C GLU A 129 -11.85 17.67 -1.84
N THR A 130 -11.58 16.91 -0.78
CA THR A 130 -12.61 16.32 0.07
C THR A 130 -13.50 17.39 0.70
N THR A 131 -12.90 18.43 1.27
CA THR A 131 -13.64 19.54 1.89
C THR A 131 -14.49 20.28 0.86
N ARG A 132 -13.96 20.54 -0.34
CA ARG A 132 -14.71 21.18 -1.44
C ARG A 132 -15.90 20.33 -1.90
N ARG A 133 -15.70 19.02 -2.13
CA ARG A 133 -16.78 18.12 -2.57
C ARG A 133 -17.86 17.93 -1.51
N LEU A 134 -17.45 17.82 -0.25
CA LEU A 134 -18.39 17.73 0.88
C LEU A 134 -19.16 19.04 1.07
N GLY A 135 -18.46 20.18 1.04
CA GLY A 135 -19.06 21.51 1.21
C GLY A 135 -20.00 21.91 0.08
N ALA A 136 -19.74 21.46 -1.16
CA ALA A 136 -20.62 21.68 -2.31
C ALA A 136 -21.93 20.86 -2.26
N SER A 137 -22.01 19.84 -1.39
CA SER A 137 -23.17 18.96 -1.28
C SER A 137 -23.89 19.15 0.06
N LEU A 138 -24.92 20.00 0.06
CA LEU A 138 -25.89 20.10 1.15
C LEU A 138 -26.89 18.92 1.18
N HIS A 139 -26.74 17.95 0.28
CA HIS A 139 -27.65 16.83 0.15
C HIS A 139 -27.01 15.55 0.71
N HIS A 140 -27.50 15.10 1.87
CA HIS A 140 -26.97 13.97 2.64
C HIS A 140 -26.63 12.74 1.79
N GLY A 141 -27.51 12.33 0.87
CA GLY A 141 -27.25 11.17 -0.01
C GLY A 141 -26.12 11.38 -1.03
N ARG A 142 -25.93 12.61 -1.54
CA ARG A 142 -24.81 12.93 -2.44
C ARG A 142 -23.49 13.01 -1.68
N SER A 143 -23.50 13.50 -0.45
CA SER A 143 -22.31 13.59 0.40
C SER A 143 -21.82 12.20 0.80
N VAL A 144 -22.72 11.29 1.17
CA VAL A 144 -22.37 9.89 1.50
C VAL A 144 -21.78 9.16 0.28
N ARG A 145 -22.38 9.32 -0.89
CA ARG A 145 -21.84 8.74 -2.12
C ARG A 145 -20.44 9.28 -2.45
N ALA A 146 -20.25 10.59 -2.33
CA ALA A 146 -18.94 11.21 -2.54
C ALA A 146 -17.90 10.68 -1.53
N LEU A 147 -18.27 10.50 -0.27
CA LEU A 147 -17.37 9.94 0.75
C LEU A 147 -16.91 8.53 0.39
N VAL A 148 -17.84 7.65 0.03
CA VAL A 148 -17.53 6.27 -0.36
C VAL A 148 -16.58 6.23 -1.56
N GLU A 149 -16.77 7.13 -2.54
CA GLU A 149 -15.90 7.21 -3.73
C GLU A 149 -14.53 7.83 -3.41
N MET A 150 -14.42 8.82 -2.53
CA MET A 150 -13.15 9.51 -2.23
C MET A 150 -12.11 8.64 -1.50
N VAL A 151 -12.56 7.64 -0.75
CA VAL A 151 -11.68 6.70 -0.04
C VAL A 151 -10.91 5.82 -1.04
N ILE A 152 -11.45 5.61 -2.25
CA ILE A 152 -10.85 4.81 -3.31
C ILE A 152 -10.13 5.71 -4.32
N PRO A 153 -8.93 5.36 -4.82
CA PRO A 153 -8.08 4.22 -4.47
C PRO A 153 -7.06 4.55 -3.35
N LYS A 154 -7.15 5.73 -2.73
CA LYS A 154 -6.08 6.26 -1.87
C LYS A 154 -5.96 5.55 -0.52
N LEU A 155 -7.06 5.00 0.02
CA LEU A 155 -7.12 4.46 1.38
C LEU A 155 -7.57 3.00 1.45
N ALA A 156 -8.33 2.53 0.45
CA ALA A 156 -8.80 1.16 0.40
C ALA A 156 -9.06 0.73 -1.06
N ASP A 157 -9.17 -0.59 -1.27
CA ASP A 157 -9.64 -1.17 -2.54
C ASP A 157 -11.18 -1.16 -2.64
N VAL A 158 -11.87 -1.23 -1.49
CA VAL A 158 -13.33 -1.17 -1.38
C VAL A 158 -13.72 -0.36 -0.15
N SER A 159 -14.78 0.44 -0.28
CA SER A 159 -15.31 1.30 0.78
C SER A 159 -16.82 1.08 0.91
N VAL A 160 -17.29 0.98 2.15
CA VAL A 160 -18.71 0.85 2.49
C VAL A 160 -19.05 1.87 3.58
N ILE A 161 -20.12 2.62 3.39
CA ILE A 161 -20.74 3.43 4.46
C ILE A 161 -22.10 2.83 4.78
N VAL A 162 -22.32 2.56 6.06
CA VAL A 162 -23.62 2.18 6.63
C VAL A 162 -24.19 3.40 7.35
N LEU A 163 -25.45 3.75 7.05
CA LEU A 163 -26.12 4.89 7.64
C LEU A 163 -26.81 4.50 8.96
N PRO A 164 -27.11 5.47 9.84
CA PRO A 164 -27.95 5.19 11.01
C PRO A 164 -29.24 4.45 10.63
N ALA A 165 -29.64 3.48 11.44
CA ALA A 165 -30.82 2.65 11.17
C ALA A 165 -32.12 3.47 11.18
N SER A 166 -33.02 3.14 10.26
CA SER A 166 -34.39 3.66 10.23
C SER A 166 -35.36 2.50 10.44
N GLY A 167 -35.62 2.16 11.71
CA GLY A 167 -36.37 0.97 12.08
C GLY A 167 -35.51 -0.29 11.99
N ARG A 168 -36.05 -1.37 11.37
CA ARG A 168 -35.35 -2.67 11.23
C ARG A 168 -34.40 -2.75 10.03
N ARG A 169 -34.24 -1.67 9.27
CA ARG A 169 -33.34 -1.64 8.11
C ARG A 169 -32.41 -0.43 8.19
N THR A 170 -31.22 -0.61 7.66
CA THR A 170 -30.25 0.48 7.44
C THR A 170 -29.86 0.56 5.97
N HIS A 171 -29.64 1.78 5.50
CA HIS A 171 -29.12 2.06 4.17
C HIS A 171 -27.60 1.92 4.14
N TRP A 172 -27.08 1.42 3.02
CA TRP A 172 -25.65 1.35 2.78
C TRP A 172 -25.28 1.81 1.38
N HIS A 173 -24.04 2.25 1.25
CA HIS A 173 -23.41 2.66 0.00
C HIS A 173 -22.04 2.01 -0.12
N ARG A 174 -21.72 1.44 -1.28
CA ARG A 174 -20.44 0.77 -1.57
C ARG A 174 -19.82 1.32 -2.86
N ALA A 175 -18.50 1.47 -2.85
CA ALA A 175 -17.68 1.60 -4.05
C ALA A 175 -16.49 0.66 -3.96
N GLY A 176 -16.16 0.01 -5.07
CA GLY A 176 -14.96 -0.81 -5.24
C GLY A 176 -14.19 -0.42 -6.51
N PRO A 177 -13.25 -1.27 -6.95
CA PRO A 177 -12.46 -0.98 -8.15
C PRO A 177 -13.32 -0.93 -9.41
N GLY A 178 -12.99 -0.01 -10.33
CA GLY A 178 -13.76 0.21 -11.56
C GLY A 178 -15.10 0.90 -11.30
N ASP A 179 -16.16 0.46 -11.98
CA ASP A 179 -17.52 0.98 -11.83
C ASP A 179 -18.37 0.18 -10.81
N ALA A 180 -17.73 -0.59 -9.92
CA ALA A 180 -18.37 -1.44 -8.92
C ALA A 180 -19.03 -0.63 -7.78
N ARG A 181 -20.09 0.13 -8.12
CA ARG A 181 -20.86 0.97 -7.22
C ARG A 181 -22.21 0.33 -6.94
N SER A 182 -22.59 0.26 -5.67
CA SER A 182 -23.89 -0.28 -5.27
C SER A 182 -24.43 0.43 -4.04
N THR A 183 -25.74 0.44 -3.91
CA THR A 183 -26.44 0.96 -2.75
C THR A 183 -27.66 0.09 -2.49
N GLY A 184 -28.03 -0.04 -1.23
CA GLY A 184 -29.15 -0.87 -0.84
C GLY A 184 -29.60 -0.62 0.58
N GLN A 185 -30.47 -1.50 1.05
CA GLN A 185 -30.83 -1.60 2.44
C GLN A 185 -30.57 -3.00 2.94
N VAL A 186 -30.07 -3.12 4.16
CA VAL A 186 -29.86 -4.40 4.83
C VAL A 186 -30.61 -4.39 6.17
N ALA A 187 -31.00 -5.57 6.64
CA ALA A 187 -31.59 -5.74 7.95
C ALA A 187 -30.57 -5.35 9.04
N VAL A 188 -31.03 -4.67 10.09
CA VAL A 188 -30.15 -4.30 11.23
C VAL A 188 -29.59 -5.56 11.88
N GLU A 189 -30.39 -6.61 11.95
CA GLU A 189 -30.01 -7.92 12.49
C GLU A 189 -28.83 -8.55 11.71
N THR A 190 -28.66 -8.22 10.42
CA THR A 190 -27.49 -8.66 9.63
C THR A 190 -26.24 -7.88 10.03
N ILE A 191 -26.36 -6.57 10.28
CA ILE A 191 -25.24 -5.73 10.75
C ILE A 191 -24.78 -6.18 12.14
N GLU A 192 -25.74 -6.50 13.03
CA GLU A 192 -25.49 -6.97 14.40
C GLU A 192 -24.71 -8.29 14.47
N ARG A 193 -24.66 -9.07 13.37
CA ARG A 193 -23.80 -10.27 13.28
C ARG A 193 -22.31 -9.94 13.28
N VAL A 194 -21.94 -8.70 13.00
CA VAL A 194 -20.56 -8.22 13.11
C VAL A 194 -20.52 -7.17 14.23
N PRO A 195 -20.20 -7.58 15.48
CA PRO A 195 -20.27 -6.70 16.64
C PRO A 195 -19.53 -5.37 16.45
N LYS A 196 -18.37 -5.40 15.79
CA LYS A 196 -17.58 -4.19 15.52
C LYS A 196 -18.30 -3.20 14.60
N VAL A 197 -19.08 -3.66 13.63
CA VAL A 197 -19.87 -2.76 12.77
C VAL A 197 -21.09 -2.24 13.53
N ALA A 198 -21.71 -3.09 14.34
CA ALA A 198 -22.82 -2.69 15.21
C ALA A 198 -22.38 -1.61 16.21
N ASP A 199 -21.26 -1.82 16.90
CA ASP A 199 -20.68 -0.87 17.84
C ASP A 199 -20.40 0.47 17.14
N ALA A 200 -19.84 0.45 15.93
CA ALA A 200 -19.61 1.66 15.12
C ALA A 200 -20.92 2.38 14.80
N LEU A 201 -21.93 1.63 14.38
CA LEU A 201 -23.25 2.14 14.00
C LEU A 201 -23.99 2.77 15.19
N TYR A 202 -23.84 2.19 16.39
CA TYR A 202 -24.46 2.68 17.62
C TYR A 202 -23.68 3.78 18.33
N GLY A 203 -22.54 4.19 17.79
CA GLY A 203 -21.77 5.27 18.40
C GLY A 203 -20.84 4.80 19.53
N LEU A 204 -20.61 3.49 19.66
CA LEU A 204 -19.88 2.85 20.76
C LEU A 204 -18.38 2.65 20.45
N GLN A 205 -17.89 3.07 19.28
CA GLN A 205 -16.48 2.93 18.89
C GLN A 205 -15.72 4.27 18.96
N PRO A 206 -14.92 4.50 20.02
CA PRO A 206 -14.14 5.71 20.15
C PRO A 206 -12.90 5.75 19.24
N ARG A 207 -12.49 4.60 18.68
CA ARG A 207 -11.33 4.45 17.79
C ARG A 207 -11.64 3.45 16.68
N PRO A 208 -10.97 3.55 15.52
CA PRO A 208 -11.03 2.54 14.49
C PRO A 208 -10.68 1.14 15.03
N ASP A 209 -11.35 0.12 14.50
CA ASP A 209 -11.09 -1.29 14.84
C ASP A 209 -10.99 -2.14 13.56
N VAL A 210 -10.32 -3.28 13.66
CA VAL A 210 -10.06 -4.20 12.54
C VAL A 210 -11.03 -5.37 12.57
N ILE A 211 -11.71 -5.62 11.46
CA ILE A 211 -12.62 -6.75 11.25
C ILE A 211 -11.88 -7.85 10.48
N ARG A 212 -11.96 -9.08 10.97
CA ARG A 212 -11.35 -10.24 10.31
C ARG A 212 -12.21 -10.70 9.12
N PRO A 213 -11.62 -11.31 8.08
CA PRO A 213 -12.36 -11.75 6.89
C PRO A 213 -13.54 -12.69 7.21
N GLN A 214 -13.36 -13.57 8.19
CA GLN A 214 -14.40 -14.50 8.65
C GLN A 214 -15.61 -13.82 9.30
N GLU A 215 -15.39 -12.69 9.98
CA GLU A 215 -16.48 -11.89 10.55
C GLU A 215 -17.18 -11.10 9.43
N LEU A 216 -16.39 -10.60 8.48
CA LEU A 216 -16.88 -9.86 7.31
C LEU A 216 -17.78 -10.70 6.39
N ALA A 217 -17.60 -12.02 6.35
CA ALA A 217 -18.44 -12.95 5.59
C ALA A 217 -19.92 -12.89 6.00
N ALA A 218 -20.24 -12.45 7.23
CA ALA A 218 -21.63 -12.23 7.65
C ALA A 218 -22.32 -11.05 6.92
N LEU A 219 -21.55 -10.23 6.20
CA LEU A 219 -21.99 -9.06 5.45
C LEU A 219 -21.91 -9.25 3.93
N ASP A 220 -21.89 -10.48 3.42
CA ASP A 220 -21.73 -10.76 1.98
C ASP A 220 -22.77 -10.02 1.10
N ASP A 221 -24.00 -9.84 1.59
CA ASP A 221 -25.06 -9.04 0.93
C ASP A 221 -24.68 -7.56 0.70
N VAL A 222 -23.83 -7.01 1.57
CA VAL A 222 -23.36 -5.62 1.54
C VAL A 222 -22.01 -5.53 0.87
N LEU A 223 -21.11 -6.45 1.21
CA LEU A 223 -19.73 -6.54 0.75
C LEU A 223 -19.43 -7.98 0.30
N PRO A 224 -19.71 -8.30 -0.97
CA PRO A 224 -19.42 -9.59 -1.55
C PRO A 224 -17.94 -9.94 -1.39
N SER A 225 -17.67 -11.16 -0.94
CA SER A 225 -16.31 -11.69 -0.75
C SER A 225 -15.41 -11.54 -1.99
N GLU A 226 -15.97 -11.57 -3.21
CA GLU A 226 -15.25 -11.36 -4.47
C GLU A 226 -14.56 -9.98 -4.59
N LEU A 227 -15.10 -8.97 -3.90
CA LEU A 227 -14.54 -7.62 -3.90
C LEU A 227 -13.45 -7.45 -2.84
N VAL A 228 -13.38 -8.36 -1.85
CA VAL A 228 -12.44 -8.30 -0.74
C VAL A 228 -11.16 -9.06 -1.14
N ARG A 229 -10.13 -8.32 -1.54
CA ARG A 229 -8.80 -8.87 -1.84
C ARG A 229 -7.79 -8.74 -0.70
N GLY A 230 -8.16 -8.03 0.38
CA GLY A 230 -7.31 -7.78 1.54
C GLY A 230 -7.55 -8.75 2.69
N GLU A 231 -6.56 -8.88 3.57
CA GLU A 231 -6.64 -9.76 4.76
C GLU A 231 -7.36 -9.11 5.95
N GLU A 232 -7.57 -7.79 5.94
CA GLU A 232 -8.15 -7.04 7.05
C GLU A 232 -9.04 -5.88 6.55
N ALA A 233 -10.17 -5.66 7.20
CA ALA A 233 -11.04 -4.51 6.96
C ALA A 233 -11.02 -3.57 8.18
N LEU A 234 -11.01 -2.25 7.94
CA LEU A 234 -11.08 -1.26 9.02
C LEU A 234 -12.53 -0.75 9.16
N VAL A 235 -13.06 -0.74 10.37
CA VAL A 235 -14.32 -0.07 10.71
C VAL A 235 -14.05 1.22 11.47
N VAL A 236 -14.76 2.28 11.08
CA VAL A 236 -14.65 3.60 11.67
C VAL A 236 -16.04 4.17 11.88
N GLN A 237 -16.31 4.64 13.09
CA GLN A 237 -17.49 5.44 13.38
C GLN A 237 -17.32 6.86 12.83
N LEU A 238 -18.23 7.29 11.96
CA LEU A 238 -18.30 8.66 11.47
C LEU A 238 -19.29 9.45 12.32
N ALA A 239 -18.78 10.32 13.19
CA ALA A 239 -19.63 11.28 13.88
C ALA A 239 -20.06 12.39 12.92
N ALA A 240 -21.36 12.58 12.74
CA ALA A 240 -21.86 13.84 12.19
C ALA A 240 -21.43 14.96 13.15
N GLY A 241 -20.68 15.96 12.67
CA GLY A 241 -20.31 17.12 13.46
C GLY A 241 -21.55 17.65 14.17
N ALA A 242 -21.46 17.80 15.51
CA ALA A 242 -22.60 18.05 16.38
C ALA A 242 -23.40 19.28 15.95
N TYR A 243 -24.51 19.08 15.22
CA TYR A 243 -25.59 20.05 15.20
C TYR A 243 -26.42 19.82 16.47
N ARG A 244 -26.10 20.58 17.54
CA ARG A 244 -27.01 20.75 18.66
C ARG A 244 -28.15 21.66 18.19
N PRO A 245 -29.41 21.18 18.10
CA PRO A 245 -30.52 22.11 17.96
C PRO A 245 -30.58 22.96 19.23
N VAL A 246 -30.38 24.27 19.08
CA VAL A 246 -30.72 25.24 20.13
C VAL A 246 -32.23 25.09 20.34
N ARG A 247 -32.62 24.66 21.55
CA ARG A 247 -34.00 24.73 22.02
C ARG A 247 -34.32 26.14 22.46
#